data_AF-A0A7C9N9U7-F1
#
_entry.id   AF-A0A7C9N9U7-F1
#
_cell.length_a   1.000
_cell.length_b   1.000
_cell.length_c   1.000
_cell.angle_alpha   90.00
_cell.angle_beta   90.00
_cell.angle_gamma   90.00
#
_symmetry.space_group_name_H-M   'P 1'
#
loop_
_entity.id
_entity.type
_entity.pdbx_description
1 polymer ?
#
loop_
_entity_poly.entity_id
_entity_poly.type
_entity_poly.pdbx_seq_one_letter_code
_entity_poly.pdbx_strand_id
1 'polypeptide(L)'
;MRKSCKRTVVAVGLCAVALSCGLAACANGGSGSAASAPEPDQFGVITAEAWSQTYPNEYATYMMNEANSPESGKMNYLEEYPALNTMYKGYGFAKGYDEAASHNYTLQSILETPRVNEKTLANCITCKTPQFTAMVNSQGDEVYAMPFADLISQFDEPISCYNCHENDPETVTFTNGFYANSLGDSASTTPVEAQSCGQCHNEYYFDPDTKATTNPYSGTDAMTAEAMLAYYNELGFSDWEHPDTGAKMLKAQHPEFETIYGGTGSRMAAQGYSCADCHMAPAVDDEGNEYVSHQLVKPTESDAIMEKCQPCHADLAGQVAQWQDEITAREHAISDEIERYIDELAAKKDSLSADDLARAQQIHREAQWYWDYVMVENSEGAHNPSAANANLDKAEQLLEEGFKILGA
;
A
#
# COMPACT_ATOMS: atom_id res chain seq x y z
N MET A 1 56.09 4.72 -14.76
CA MET A 1 56.92 3.60 -15.24
C MET A 1 56.02 2.51 -15.79
N ARG A 2 56.07 2.29 -17.11
CA ARG A 2 55.37 1.20 -17.80
C ARG A 2 55.87 -0.16 -17.31
N LYS A 3 54.98 -1.15 -17.19
CA LYS A 3 55.27 -2.52 -17.64
C LYS A 3 53.97 -3.31 -17.85
N SER A 4 53.75 -3.61 -19.13
CA SER A 4 52.81 -4.56 -19.70
C SER A 4 53.41 -5.98 -19.64
N CYS A 5 52.58 -7.02 -19.48
CA CYS A 5 52.87 -8.38 -19.92
C CYS A 5 51.54 -9.13 -20.09
N LYS A 6 50.97 -9.15 -21.30
CA LYS A 6 51.01 -10.24 -22.31
C LYS A 6 50.21 -11.50 -21.94
N ARG A 7 49.11 -11.66 -22.68
CA ARG A 7 48.29 -12.85 -22.92
C ARG A 7 49.15 -14.04 -23.38
N THR A 8 48.80 -15.24 -22.93
CA THR A 8 49.12 -16.50 -23.61
C THR A 8 47.82 -17.26 -23.84
N VAL A 9 47.47 -17.42 -25.11
CA VAL A 9 46.41 -18.29 -25.62
C VAL A 9 47.03 -19.67 -25.83
N VAL A 10 46.42 -20.72 -25.30
CA VAL A 10 46.71 -22.10 -25.68
C VAL A 10 45.40 -22.76 -26.10
N ALA A 11 45.30 -23.04 -27.40
CA ALA A 11 44.27 -23.85 -28.01
C ALA A 11 44.80 -25.29 -28.13
N VAL A 12 44.05 -26.24 -27.58
CA VAL A 12 44.10 -27.69 -27.85
C VAL A 12 42.67 -28.15 -27.57
N GLY A 13 41.88 -28.79 -28.41
CA GLY A 13 42.13 -29.65 -29.56
C GLY A 13 41.06 -30.75 -29.44
N LEU A 14 40.08 -30.75 -30.34
CA LEU A 14 38.98 -31.73 -30.42
C LEU A 14 39.51 -33.18 -30.43
N CYS A 15 38.86 -34.05 -29.66
CA CYS A 15 38.73 -35.47 -29.99
C CYS A 15 37.36 -35.98 -29.53
N ALA A 16 36.49 -36.21 -30.52
CA ALA A 16 35.24 -36.93 -30.38
C ALA A 16 35.53 -38.44 -30.32
N VAL A 17 34.94 -39.14 -29.35
CA VAL A 17 34.64 -40.57 -29.45
C VAL A 17 33.24 -40.77 -28.90
N ALA A 18 32.31 -41.05 -29.81
CA ALA A 18 31.00 -41.58 -29.50
C ALA A 18 31.15 -43.05 -29.10
N LEU A 19 30.50 -43.48 -28.01
CA LEU A 19 30.01 -44.85 -27.88
C LEU A 19 28.72 -44.86 -27.07
N SER A 20 27.64 -45.16 -27.77
CA SER A 20 26.29 -45.39 -27.32
C SER A 20 26.10 -46.81 -26.78
N CYS A 21 25.47 -46.92 -25.60
CA CYS A 21 24.60 -48.01 -25.12
C CYS A 21 23.98 -47.46 -23.82
N GLY A 22 22.68 -47.21 -23.67
CA GLY A 22 21.56 -48.09 -24.00
C GLY A 22 21.03 -48.70 -22.70
N LEU A 23 20.29 -47.92 -21.91
CA LEU A 23 19.42 -48.41 -20.83
C LEU A 23 18.15 -47.55 -20.82
N ALA A 24 17.08 -48.14 -21.33
CA ALA A 24 15.71 -47.66 -21.24
C ALA A 24 14.94 -48.50 -20.21
N ALA A 25 13.85 -47.92 -19.72
CA ALA A 25 12.84 -48.43 -18.77
C ALA A 25 13.17 -48.14 -17.28
N CYS A 26 12.35 -47.44 -16.50
CA CYS A 26 10.91 -47.19 -16.58
C CYS A 26 10.58 -45.74 -16.21
N ALA A 27 10.07 -44.95 -17.16
CA ALA A 27 9.32 -43.72 -16.85
C ALA A 27 7.84 -44.11 -16.79
N ASN A 28 7.24 -44.01 -15.60
CA ASN A 28 5.80 -44.15 -15.46
C ASN A 28 5.16 -42.88 -16.05
N GLY A 29 4.16 -43.08 -16.91
CA GLY A 29 3.53 -42.06 -17.74
C GLY A 29 2.85 -40.97 -16.92
N GLY A 30 3.09 -39.73 -17.37
CA GLY A 30 2.48 -38.50 -16.91
C GLY A 30 3.04 -37.35 -17.73
N SER A 31 3.03 -37.48 -19.06
CA SER A 31 3.36 -36.37 -19.95
C SER A 31 2.16 -35.43 -20.02
N GLY A 32 1.96 -34.63 -18.98
CA GLY A 32 1.33 -33.34 -19.17
C GLY A 32 2.29 -32.50 -20.00
N SER A 33 1.89 -32.08 -21.20
CA SER A 33 2.60 -31.00 -21.86
C SER A 33 2.58 -29.82 -20.90
N ALA A 34 3.74 -29.28 -20.51
CA ALA A 34 3.77 -27.95 -19.91
C ALA A 34 2.98 -27.05 -20.86
N ALA A 35 1.81 -26.57 -20.41
CA ALA A 35 1.05 -25.61 -21.18
C ALA A 35 1.99 -24.42 -21.41
N SER A 36 2.16 -24.00 -22.66
CA SER A 36 2.86 -22.74 -22.94
C SER A 36 2.13 -21.64 -22.18
N ALA A 37 2.87 -20.75 -21.52
CA ALA A 37 2.28 -19.59 -20.85
C ALA A 37 1.33 -18.86 -21.81
N PRO A 38 0.20 -18.32 -21.32
CA PRO A 38 -0.70 -17.52 -22.15
C PRO A 38 0.04 -16.34 -22.79
N GLU A 39 -0.48 -15.84 -23.91
CA GLU A 39 0.11 -14.67 -24.56
C GLU A 39 -0.17 -13.41 -23.73
N PRO A 40 0.85 -12.55 -23.48
CA PRO A 40 0.66 -11.29 -22.80
C PRO A 40 -0.08 -10.27 -23.69
N ASP A 41 -0.68 -9.27 -23.06
CA ASP A 41 -1.30 -8.13 -23.72
C ASP A 41 -0.26 -7.14 -24.31
N GLN A 42 -0.75 -6.00 -24.83
CA GLN A 42 0.12 -4.98 -25.44
C GLN A 42 1.10 -4.31 -24.46
N PHE A 43 0.87 -4.42 -23.14
CA PHE A 43 1.73 -3.89 -22.09
C PHE A 43 2.71 -4.95 -21.57
N GLY A 44 2.61 -6.20 -22.04
CA GLY A 44 3.42 -7.31 -21.56
C GLY A 44 2.82 -8.02 -20.34
N VAL A 45 1.55 -7.77 -20.00
CA VAL A 45 0.86 -8.36 -18.85
C VAL A 45 0.02 -9.56 -19.31
N ILE A 46 0.17 -10.71 -18.65
CA ILE A 46 -0.78 -11.81 -18.76
C ILE A 46 -1.91 -11.59 -17.74
N THR A 47 -3.14 -11.46 -18.22
CA THR A 47 -4.32 -11.20 -17.38
C THR A 47 -4.65 -12.36 -16.45
N ALA A 48 -5.34 -12.09 -15.34
CA ALA A 48 -5.78 -13.13 -14.42
C ALA A 48 -6.67 -14.17 -15.10
N GLU A 49 -7.58 -13.74 -15.97
CA GLU A 49 -8.46 -14.65 -16.72
C GLU A 49 -7.65 -15.63 -17.60
N ALA A 50 -6.54 -15.17 -18.20
CA ALA A 50 -5.70 -16.02 -19.02
C ALA A 50 -5.03 -17.16 -18.22
N TRP A 51 -4.82 -16.97 -16.91
CA TRP A 51 -4.30 -18.00 -16.00
C TRP A 51 -5.36 -18.98 -15.48
N SER A 52 -6.66 -18.68 -15.64
CA SER A 52 -7.77 -19.43 -15.03
C SER A 52 -7.82 -20.93 -15.36
N GLN A 53 -7.34 -21.34 -16.54
CA GLN A 53 -7.30 -22.76 -16.91
C GLN A 53 -6.13 -23.52 -16.26
N THR A 54 -5.05 -22.81 -15.94
CA THR A 54 -3.82 -23.40 -15.36
C THR A 54 -3.85 -23.35 -13.84
N TYR A 55 -4.36 -22.26 -13.28
CA TYR A 55 -4.49 -22.00 -11.83
C TYR A 55 -5.96 -21.72 -11.46
N PRO A 56 -6.87 -22.71 -11.63
CA PRO A 56 -8.30 -22.49 -11.47
C PRO A 56 -8.71 -22.17 -10.03
N ASN A 57 -8.00 -22.71 -9.02
CA ASN A 57 -8.33 -22.50 -7.61
C ASN A 57 -7.97 -21.07 -7.16
N GLU A 58 -6.77 -20.61 -7.50
CA GLU A 58 -6.28 -19.26 -7.24
C GLU A 58 -7.15 -18.24 -7.97
N TYR A 59 -7.44 -18.46 -9.26
CA TYR A 59 -8.32 -17.57 -10.01
C TYR A 59 -9.73 -17.54 -9.41
N ALA A 60 -10.33 -18.69 -9.09
CA ALA A 60 -11.67 -18.73 -8.53
C ALA A 60 -11.76 -17.97 -7.20
N THR A 61 -10.78 -18.15 -6.31
CA THR A 61 -10.74 -17.44 -5.01
C THR A 61 -10.41 -15.95 -5.17
N TYR A 62 -9.57 -15.57 -6.14
CA TYR A 62 -9.39 -14.17 -6.53
C TYR A 62 -10.70 -13.52 -6.95
N MET A 63 -11.54 -14.22 -7.73
CA MET A 63 -12.85 -13.70 -8.16
C MET A 63 -13.86 -13.62 -7.01
N MET A 64 -13.70 -14.38 -5.92
CA MET A 64 -14.59 -14.25 -4.74
C MET A 64 -14.52 -12.87 -4.09
N ASN A 65 -13.42 -12.14 -4.29
CA ASN A 65 -13.28 -10.77 -3.82
C ASN A 65 -14.29 -9.81 -4.46
N GLU A 66 -14.92 -10.16 -5.59
CA GLU A 66 -15.99 -9.36 -6.22
C GLU A 66 -17.21 -9.14 -5.30
N ALA A 67 -17.39 -9.99 -4.27
CA ALA A 67 -18.42 -9.81 -3.26
C ALA A 67 -18.27 -8.49 -2.48
N ASN A 68 -17.05 -7.96 -2.39
CA ASN A 68 -16.72 -6.70 -1.73
C ASN A 68 -16.73 -5.53 -2.75
N SER A 69 -17.89 -5.26 -3.36
CA SER A 69 -18.03 -4.29 -4.45
C SER A 69 -18.25 -2.84 -3.97
N PRO A 70 -18.09 -1.82 -4.84
CA PRO A 70 -18.45 -0.44 -4.51
C PRO A 70 -19.91 -0.27 -4.07
N GLU A 71 -20.81 -1.13 -4.55
CA GLU A 71 -22.24 -1.13 -4.21
C GLU A 71 -22.58 -1.96 -2.97
N SER A 72 -21.59 -2.60 -2.32
CA SER A 72 -21.81 -3.49 -1.17
C SER A 72 -22.06 -2.75 0.16
N GLY A 73 -22.58 -1.51 0.10
CA GLY A 73 -22.86 -0.69 1.27
C GLY A 73 -21.63 -0.05 1.89
N LYS A 74 -20.68 0.40 1.06
CA LYS A 74 -19.45 1.07 1.49
C LYS A 74 -19.73 2.26 2.38
N MET A 75 -18.99 2.34 3.49
CA MET A 75 -19.04 3.50 4.37
C MET A 75 -18.47 4.73 3.66
N ASN A 76 -19.19 5.85 3.73
CA ASN A 76 -18.67 7.15 3.32
C ASN A 76 -17.98 7.80 4.52
N TYR A 77 -16.65 7.90 4.49
CA TYR A 77 -15.89 8.46 5.60
C TYR A 77 -16.18 9.94 5.84
N LEU A 78 -16.65 10.70 4.84
CA LEU A 78 -17.06 12.09 5.05
C LEU A 78 -18.38 12.20 5.83
N GLU A 79 -19.17 11.14 5.88
CA GLU A 79 -20.39 11.04 6.71
C GLU A 79 -20.07 10.44 8.10
N GLU A 80 -19.22 9.41 8.15
CA GLU A 80 -18.81 8.78 9.40
C GLU A 80 -17.94 9.72 10.26
N TYR A 81 -17.04 10.47 9.62
CA TYR A 81 -16.20 11.48 10.24
C TYR A 81 -16.54 12.87 9.65
N PRO A 82 -17.61 13.54 10.12
CA PRO A 82 -18.00 14.85 9.58
C PRO A 82 -16.90 15.89 9.60
N ALA A 83 -16.01 15.86 10.61
CA ALA A 83 -14.84 16.72 10.75
C ALA A 83 -13.92 16.71 9.52
N LEU A 84 -13.90 15.62 8.73
CA LEU A 84 -13.11 15.53 7.50
C LEU A 84 -13.49 16.59 6.45
N ASN A 85 -14.75 17.03 6.44
CA ASN A 85 -15.21 18.08 5.52
C ASN A 85 -14.50 19.41 5.80
N THR A 86 -14.14 19.65 7.06
CA THR A 86 -13.33 20.79 7.49
C THR A 86 -11.85 20.48 7.30
N MET A 87 -11.35 19.37 7.85
CA MET A 87 -9.93 19.00 7.84
C MET A 87 -9.31 18.87 6.44
N TYR A 88 -10.06 18.35 5.46
CA TYR A 88 -9.59 18.18 4.09
C TYR A 88 -10.04 19.30 3.15
N LYS A 89 -10.60 20.38 3.68
CA LYS A 89 -11.11 21.49 2.86
C LYS A 89 -10.02 22.02 1.92
N GLY A 90 -10.36 22.15 0.65
CA GLY A 90 -9.44 22.55 -0.41
C GLY A 90 -8.64 21.40 -1.04
N TYR A 91 -8.80 20.16 -0.56
CA TYR A 91 -8.15 18.97 -1.11
C TYR A 91 -9.15 17.99 -1.72
N GLY A 92 -8.65 17.06 -2.55
CA GLY A 92 -9.49 16.12 -3.29
C GLY A 92 -10.38 15.26 -2.39
N PHE A 93 -9.86 14.86 -1.22
CA PHE A 93 -10.57 14.00 -0.27
C PHE A 93 -11.85 14.63 0.30
N ALA A 94 -11.96 15.96 0.36
CA ALA A 94 -13.22 16.62 0.75
C ALA A 94 -14.35 16.50 -0.29
N LYS A 95 -14.08 15.94 -1.48
CA LYS A 95 -15.11 15.68 -2.51
C LYS A 95 -15.74 14.29 -2.40
N GLY A 96 -15.03 13.33 -1.82
CA GLY A 96 -15.46 11.95 -1.67
C GLY A 96 -14.33 11.08 -1.15
N TYR A 97 -14.64 10.27 -0.15
CA TYR A 97 -13.73 9.33 0.47
C TYR A 97 -14.55 8.19 1.09
N ASP A 98 -14.46 7.02 0.48
CA ASP A 98 -15.26 5.85 0.84
C ASP A 98 -14.34 4.71 1.29
N GLU A 99 -14.90 3.79 2.07
CA GLU A 99 -14.32 2.50 2.40
C GLU A 99 -13.87 1.77 1.12
N ALA A 100 -12.73 1.08 1.19
CA ALA A 100 -12.16 0.39 0.04
C ALA A 100 -13.05 -0.77 -0.46
N ALA A 101 -13.26 -0.83 -1.78
CA ALA A 101 -13.72 -2.03 -2.47
C ALA A 101 -12.55 -2.96 -2.78
N SER A 102 -12.83 -4.19 -3.24
CA SER A 102 -11.78 -5.15 -3.54
C SER A 102 -10.91 -4.79 -4.75
N HIS A 103 -9.80 -5.50 -4.88
CA HIS A 103 -8.84 -5.37 -5.97
C HIS A 103 -9.50 -5.42 -7.36
N ASN A 104 -10.52 -6.26 -7.55
CA ASN A 104 -11.27 -6.42 -8.80
C ASN A 104 -11.92 -5.10 -9.28
N TYR A 105 -12.19 -4.16 -8.37
CA TYR A 105 -12.86 -2.89 -8.68
C TYR A 105 -11.91 -1.69 -8.72
N THR A 106 -10.60 -1.89 -8.61
CA THR A 106 -9.63 -0.78 -8.56
C THR A 106 -9.74 0.19 -9.73
N LEU A 107 -9.95 -0.30 -10.96
CA LEU A 107 -10.19 0.53 -12.14
C LEU A 107 -11.57 1.22 -12.12
N GLN A 108 -12.62 0.54 -11.68
CA GLN A 108 -13.95 1.14 -11.54
C GLN A 108 -13.92 2.27 -10.50
N SER A 109 -13.41 1.99 -9.29
CA SER A 109 -13.39 2.96 -8.18
C SER A 109 -12.58 4.21 -8.51
N ILE A 110 -11.45 4.10 -9.23
CA ILE A 110 -10.68 5.30 -9.62
C ILE A 110 -11.37 6.11 -10.72
N LEU A 111 -12.22 5.49 -11.55
CA LEU A 111 -13.03 6.19 -12.55
C LEU A 111 -14.26 6.89 -11.95
N GLU A 112 -14.84 6.29 -10.91
CA GLU A 112 -16.08 6.77 -10.29
C GLU A 112 -15.85 7.79 -9.17
N THR A 113 -14.64 7.83 -8.59
CA THR A 113 -14.35 8.75 -7.49
C THR A 113 -14.44 10.22 -7.92
N PRO A 114 -15.09 11.10 -7.12
CA PRO A 114 -15.22 12.53 -7.44
C PRO A 114 -13.90 13.31 -7.27
N ARG A 115 -12.83 12.63 -6.83
CA ARG A 115 -11.49 13.21 -6.65
C ARG A 115 -10.79 13.47 -7.99
N VAL A 116 -11.01 12.58 -8.96
CA VAL A 116 -10.43 12.70 -10.32
C VAL A 116 -11.11 13.84 -11.06
N ASN A 117 -10.32 14.64 -11.78
CA ASN A 117 -10.79 15.77 -12.59
C ASN A 117 -9.89 15.95 -13.82
N GLU A 118 -10.17 16.98 -14.63
CA GLU A 118 -9.48 17.25 -15.88
C GLU A 118 -7.98 17.55 -15.75
N LYS A 119 -7.49 17.83 -14.53
CA LYS A 119 -6.07 18.10 -14.23
C LYS A 119 -5.36 16.90 -13.59
N THR A 120 -6.07 15.81 -13.32
CA THR A 120 -5.48 14.62 -12.71
C THR A 120 -4.44 14.01 -13.66
N LEU A 121 -3.30 13.64 -13.10
CA LEU A 121 -2.20 13.00 -13.81
C LEU A 121 -2.25 11.48 -13.63
N ALA A 122 -1.50 10.77 -14.46
CA ALA A 122 -1.52 9.31 -14.50
C ALA A 122 -0.91 8.66 -13.25
N ASN A 123 -0.18 9.40 -12.42
CA ASN A 123 0.30 8.93 -11.12
C ASN A 123 -0.80 8.46 -10.14
N CYS A 124 -2.07 8.81 -10.35
CA CYS A 124 -3.18 8.21 -9.62
C CYS A 124 -3.49 6.75 -10.02
N ILE A 125 -2.91 6.25 -11.13
CA ILE A 125 -3.14 4.89 -11.68
C ILE A 125 -2.15 3.87 -11.09
N THR A 126 -1.03 4.31 -10.51
CA THR A 126 0.09 3.48 -10.02
C THR A 126 -0.34 2.21 -9.30
N CYS A 127 -1.26 2.34 -8.34
CA CYS A 127 -1.75 1.24 -7.52
C CYS A 127 -3.15 0.79 -7.93
N LYS A 128 -3.46 0.76 -9.24
CA LYS A 128 -4.80 0.43 -9.77
C LYS A 128 -4.80 -0.63 -10.87
N THR A 129 -3.69 -0.82 -11.58
CA THR A 129 -3.58 -1.83 -12.64
C THR A 129 -2.13 -2.28 -12.85
N PRO A 130 -1.89 -3.58 -13.11
CA PRO A 130 -0.56 -4.05 -13.53
C PRO A 130 -0.11 -3.45 -14.86
N GLN A 131 -1.03 -3.10 -15.76
CA GLN A 131 -0.70 -2.56 -17.08
C GLN A 131 -0.02 -1.21 -17.01
N PHE A 132 -0.46 -0.33 -16.10
CA PHE A 132 0.23 0.94 -15.84
C PHE A 132 1.60 0.71 -15.19
N THR A 133 1.70 -0.25 -14.26
CA THR A 133 2.98 -0.60 -13.64
C THR A 133 3.99 -1.08 -14.69
N ALA A 134 3.58 -1.98 -15.59
CA ALA A 134 4.40 -2.46 -16.70
C ALA A 134 4.79 -1.33 -17.67
N MET A 135 3.86 -0.40 -17.94
CA MET A 135 4.11 0.78 -18.77
C MET A 135 5.20 1.67 -18.16
N VAL A 136 5.12 2.02 -16.88
CA VAL A 136 6.14 2.82 -16.17
C VAL A 136 7.48 2.08 -16.19
N ASN A 137 7.52 0.79 -15.86
CA ASN A 137 8.76 0.00 -15.82
C ASN A 137 9.46 -0.06 -17.19
N SER A 138 8.69 -0.02 -18.28
CA SER A 138 9.21 -0.05 -19.65
C SER A 138 9.61 1.32 -20.18
N GLN A 139 8.83 2.35 -19.87
CA GLN A 139 8.95 3.68 -20.50
C GLN A 139 9.65 4.71 -19.61
N GLY A 140 9.65 4.55 -18.29
CA GLY A 140 10.23 5.49 -17.33
C GLY A 140 9.21 6.36 -16.59
N ASP A 141 9.71 7.12 -15.62
CA ASP A 141 8.89 7.93 -14.69
C ASP A 141 8.13 9.07 -15.38
N GLU A 142 8.50 9.46 -16.61
CA GLU A 142 7.77 10.49 -17.37
C GLU A 142 6.29 10.15 -17.59
N VAL A 143 5.94 8.85 -17.54
CA VAL A 143 4.57 8.37 -17.68
C VAL A 143 3.68 8.91 -16.56
N TYR A 144 4.21 9.06 -15.34
CA TYR A 144 3.46 9.59 -14.20
C TYR A 144 2.90 10.99 -14.43
N ALA A 145 3.60 11.82 -15.22
CA ALA A 145 3.22 13.19 -15.53
C ALA A 145 2.22 13.31 -16.70
N MET A 146 1.86 12.22 -17.37
CA MET A 146 0.87 12.23 -18.44
C MET A 146 -0.53 12.51 -17.90
N PRO A 147 -1.45 13.07 -18.70
CA PRO A 147 -2.84 13.26 -18.28
C PRO A 147 -3.52 11.90 -17.99
N PHE A 148 -4.20 11.80 -16.85
CA PHE A 148 -4.93 10.59 -16.46
C PHE A 148 -5.92 10.12 -17.53
N ALA A 149 -6.68 11.06 -18.08
CA ALA A 149 -7.73 10.80 -19.08
C ALA A 149 -7.19 10.20 -20.39
N ASP A 150 -5.91 10.44 -20.71
CA ASP A 150 -5.29 9.91 -21.92
C ASP A 150 -4.90 8.44 -21.77
N LEU A 151 -4.65 7.98 -20.53
CA LEU A 151 -4.14 6.64 -20.26
C LEU A 151 -5.19 5.69 -19.69
N ILE A 152 -6.06 6.13 -18.79
CA ILE A 152 -6.94 5.21 -18.02
C ILE A 152 -7.82 4.33 -18.90
N SER A 153 -8.27 4.84 -20.06
CA SER A 153 -9.12 4.09 -21.00
C SER A 153 -8.40 2.98 -21.76
N GLN A 154 -7.07 2.90 -21.66
CA GLN A 154 -6.26 1.86 -22.28
C GLN A 154 -6.10 0.63 -21.37
N PHE A 155 -6.53 0.72 -20.10
CA PHE A 155 -6.37 -0.33 -19.10
C PHE A 155 -7.70 -1.00 -18.81
N ASP A 156 -7.68 -2.33 -18.75
CA ASP A 156 -8.84 -3.18 -18.49
C ASP A 156 -8.58 -4.26 -17.43
N GLU A 157 -7.32 -4.49 -17.06
CA GLU A 157 -6.94 -5.41 -16.00
C GLU A 157 -6.84 -4.66 -14.66
N PRO A 158 -7.71 -4.92 -13.67
CA PRO A 158 -7.56 -4.37 -12.32
C PRO A 158 -6.34 -4.99 -11.62
N ILE A 159 -6.08 -4.63 -10.36
CA ILE A 159 -5.02 -5.31 -9.57
C ILE A 159 -5.23 -6.83 -9.59
N SER A 160 -4.24 -7.57 -10.07
CA SER A 160 -4.37 -9.00 -10.39
C SER A 160 -3.06 -9.77 -10.23
N CYS A 161 -2.98 -10.99 -10.78
CA CYS A 161 -1.85 -11.91 -10.66
C CYS A 161 -0.49 -11.22 -10.92
N TYR A 162 -0.42 -10.38 -11.97
CA TYR A 162 0.83 -9.76 -12.39
C TYR A 162 1.45 -8.85 -11.33
N ASN A 163 0.64 -8.18 -10.50
CA ASN A 163 1.18 -7.25 -9.51
C ASN A 163 2.07 -7.96 -8.48
N CYS A 164 1.80 -9.23 -8.19
CA CYS A 164 2.50 -10.03 -7.18
C CYS A 164 3.31 -11.19 -7.77
N HIS A 165 3.12 -11.52 -9.05
CA HIS A 165 3.76 -12.66 -9.71
C HIS A 165 4.39 -12.35 -11.08
N GLU A 166 4.28 -11.11 -11.58
CA GLU A 166 4.57 -10.79 -12.98
C GLU A 166 3.88 -11.81 -13.92
N ASN A 167 4.63 -12.41 -14.84
CA ASN A 167 4.16 -13.49 -15.71
C ASN A 167 4.67 -14.87 -15.26
N ASP A 168 5.05 -15.00 -13.98
CA ASP A 168 5.53 -16.24 -13.34
C ASP A 168 4.73 -16.56 -12.07
N PRO A 169 3.55 -17.21 -12.19
CA PRO A 169 2.65 -17.49 -11.07
C PRO A 169 3.25 -18.31 -9.92
N GLU A 170 4.38 -19.00 -10.14
CA GLU A 170 5.05 -19.79 -9.09
C GLU A 170 5.98 -18.96 -8.20
N THR A 171 6.29 -17.72 -8.60
CA THR A 171 7.22 -16.84 -7.88
C THR A 171 6.49 -15.62 -7.35
N VAL A 172 6.62 -15.34 -6.05
CA VAL A 172 6.14 -14.07 -5.47
C VAL A 172 7.20 -12.99 -5.71
N THR A 173 6.77 -11.84 -6.20
CA THR A 173 7.59 -10.69 -6.52
C THR A 173 6.83 -9.39 -6.24
N PHE A 174 7.49 -8.27 -6.47
CA PHE A 174 6.90 -6.94 -6.49
C PHE A 174 7.44 -6.18 -7.71
N THR A 175 6.54 -5.48 -8.40
CA THR A 175 6.74 -4.84 -9.70
C THR A 175 6.86 -3.33 -9.61
N ASN A 176 6.39 -2.69 -8.54
CA ASN A 176 6.41 -1.24 -8.39
C ASN A 176 7.81 -0.72 -8.01
N GLY A 177 8.48 -0.07 -8.97
CA GLY A 177 9.85 0.44 -8.81
C GLY A 177 10.02 1.49 -7.71
N PHE A 178 9.05 2.40 -7.53
CA PHE A 178 9.14 3.44 -6.49
C PHE A 178 9.22 2.83 -5.09
N TYR A 179 8.39 1.81 -4.82
CA TYR A 179 8.39 1.07 -3.57
C TYR A 179 9.68 0.28 -3.39
N ALA A 180 10.11 -0.46 -4.42
CA ALA A 180 11.36 -1.22 -4.40
C ALA A 180 12.57 -0.34 -4.04
N ASN A 181 12.62 0.87 -4.61
CA ASN A 181 13.68 1.84 -4.33
C ASN A 181 13.61 2.38 -2.90
N SER A 182 12.40 2.55 -2.33
CA SER A 182 12.20 3.06 -0.97
C SER A 182 12.73 2.12 0.11
N LEU A 183 12.68 0.79 -0.11
CA LEU A 183 13.14 -0.17 0.90
C LEU A 183 14.66 -0.22 1.03
N GLY A 184 15.40 0.06 -0.05
CA GLY A 184 16.86 -0.07 -0.06
C GLY A 184 17.33 -1.45 0.45
N ASP A 185 18.32 -1.45 1.34
CA ASP A 185 18.88 -2.69 1.90
C ASP A 185 17.85 -3.50 2.74
N SER A 186 16.83 -2.84 3.31
CA SER A 186 15.79 -3.51 4.11
C SER A 186 14.97 -4.52 3.29
N ALA A 187 14.91 -4.38 1.97
CA ALA A 187 14.21 -5.32 1.07
C ALA A 187 14.71 -6.77 1.25
N SER A 188 15.99 -6.95 1.59
CA SER A 188 16.59 -8.27 1.78
C SER A 188 16.19 -8.97 3.08
N THR A 189 15.65 -8.22 4.05
CA THR A 189 15.26 -8.72 5.38
C THR A 189 13.75 -8.71 5.61
N THR A 190 12.99 -8.04 4.75
CA THR A 190 11.54 -8.02 4.78
C THR A 190 10.98 -9.22 3.99
N PRO A 191 9.97 -9.96 4.49
CA PRO A 191 9.32 -11.04 3.73
C PRO A 191 8.76 -10.54 2.38
N VAL A 192 8.99 -11.29 1.30
CA VAL A 192 8.53 -10.89 -0.05
C VAL A 192 7.00 -10.90 -0.14
N GLU A 193 6.35 -11.77 0.63
CA GLU A 193 4.90 -11.90 0.76
C GLU A 193 4.26 -10.67 1.42
N ALA A 194 5.00 -9.95 2.25
CA ALA A 194 4.58 -8.66 2.79
C ALA A 194 4.91 -7.51 1.82
N GLN A 195 6.06 -7.60 1.15
CA GLN A 195 6.47 -6.61 0.15
C GLN A 195 5.48 -6.55 -1.02
N SER A 196 4.91 -7.68 -1.44
CA SER A 196 3.92 -7.72 -2.52
C SER A 196 2.68 -6.87 -2.22
N CYS A 197 2.21 -6.85 -0.96
CA CYS A 197 1.15 -5.96 -0.48
C CYS A 197 1.64 -4.51 -0.33
N GLY A 198 2.83 -4.36 0.25
CA GLY A 198 3.46 -3.08 0.55
C GLY A 198 3.73 -2.20 -0.67
N GLN A 199 3.71 -2.75 -1.88
CA GLN A 199 3.78 -1.98 -3.14
C GLN A 199 2.70 -0.91 -3.30
N CYS A 200 1.52 -1.16 -2.72
CA CYS A 200 0.33 -0.33 -2.87
C CYS A 200 -0.20 0.16 -1.52
N HIS A 201 -0.13 -0.69 -0.50
CA HIS A 201 -0.55 -0.42 0.87
C HIS A 201 0.56 0.29 1.64
N ASN A 202 0.90 1.50 1.19
CA ASN A 202 1.94 2.36 1.73
C ASN A 202 1.53 3.84 1.69
N GLU A 203 2.21 4.64 2.51
CA GLU A 203 2.21 6.10 2.43
C GLU A 203 3.06 6.56 1.24
N TYR A 204 2.51 7.49 0.44
CA TYR A 204 3.19 8.04 -0.72
C TYR A 204 2.87 9.52 -0.91
N TYR A 205 3.68 10.17 -1.73
CA TYR A 205 3.38 11.48 -2.30
C TYR A 205 3.73 11.50 -3.79
N PHE A 206 3.36 12.60 -4.45
CA PHE A 206 3.80 12.87 -5.81
C PHE A 206 4.94 13.87 -5.80
N ASP A 207 6.11 13.45 -6.27
CA ASP A 207 7.29 14.31 -6.33
C ASP A 207 6.97 15.62 -7.08
N PRO A 208 7.29 16.79 -6.51
CA PRO A 208 6.86 18.07 -7.07
C PRO A 208 7.45 18.37 -8.45
N ASP A 209 8.60 17.80 -8.79
CA ASP A 209 9.30 18.06 -10.05
C ASP A 209 8.93 17.05 -11.13
N THR A 210 9.02 15.77 -10.81
CA THR A 210 8.82 14.64 -11.73
C THR A 210 7.38 14.14 -11.79
N LYS A 211 6.58 14.41 -10.75
CA LYS A 211 5.23 13.87 -10.53
C LYS A 211 5.19 12.37 -10.27
N ALA A 212 6.34 11.72 -10.12
CA ALA A 212 6.43 10.31 -9.81
C ALA A 212 5.80 9.98 -8.46
N THR A 213 5.09 8.84 -8.39
CA THR A 213 4.72 8.25 -7.10
C THR A 213 5.98 7.92 -6.32
N THR A 214 6.10 8.38 -5.09
CA THR A 214 7.31 8.28 -4.27
C THR A 214 6.95 8.03 -2.81
N ASN A 215 7.74 7.23 -2.10
CA ASN A 215 7.59 7.06 -0.65
C ASN A 215 8.46 8.07 0.12
N PRO A 216 7.99 8.62 1.26
CA PRO A 216 8.73 9.62 2.05
C PRO A 216 9.76 9.01 3.01
N TYR A 217 10.41 7.91 2.62
CA TYR A 217 11.36 7.18 3.46
C TYR A 217 12.39 6.39 2.65
N SER A 218 13.48 6.01 3.32
CA SER A 218 14.43 5.03 2.84
C SER A 218 14.74 4.01 3.94
N GLY A 219 14.39 2.74 3.70
CA GLY A 219 14.47 1.66 4.68
C GLY A 219 13.36 1.68 5.73
N THR A 220 13.18 0.54 6.40
CA THR A 220 12.11 0.32 7.39
C THR A 220 12.22 1.21 8.62
N ASP A 221 13.44 1.56 9.04
CA ASP A 221 13.65 2.41 10.23
C ASP A 221 13.05 3.82 10.04
N ALA A 222 12.97 4.30 8.79
CA ALA A 222 12.45 5.62 8.43
C ALA A 222 10.93 5.64 8.17
N MET A 223 10.25 4.50 8.26
CA MET A 223 8.80 4.37 8.03
C MET A 223 7.95 4.73 9.26
N THR A 224 8.43 5.55 10.17
CA THR A 224 7.58 6.05 11.28
C THR A 224 6.93 7.36 10.87
N ALA A 225 5.71 7.63 11.36
CA ALA A 225 5.02 8.90 11.10
C ALA A 225 5.89 10.12 11.47
N GLU A 226 6.70 10.03 12.52
CA GLU A 226 7.64 11.09 12.94
C GLU A 226 8.77 11.28 11.92
N ALA A 227 9.39 10.20 11.45
CA ALA A 227 10.46 10.26 10.46
C ALA A 227 9.97 10.79 9.11
N MET A 228 8.78 10.36 8.66
CA MET A 228 8.17 10.87 7.42
C MET A 228 7.76 12.35 7.54
N LEU A 229 7.22 12.77 8.68
CA LEU A 229 6.96 14.18 8.94
C LEU A 229 8.25 15.02 8.86
N ALA A 230 9.34 14.53 9.44
CA ALA A 230 10.64 15.17 9.36
C ALA A 230 11.15 15.24 7.91
N TYR A 231 10.99 14.16 7.13
CA TYR A 231 11.29 14.12 5.70
C TYR A 231 10.54 15.21 4.93
N TYR A 232 9.21 15.28 5.09
CA TYR A 232 8.40 16.27 4.39
C TYR A 232 8.74 17.71 4.81
N ASN A 233 9.08 17.92 6.09
CA ASN A 233 9.51 19.23 6.58
C ASN A 233 10.87 19.64 6.02
N GLU A 234 11.83 18.72 5.91
CA GLU A 234 13.13 18.99 5.26
C GLU A 234 12.97 19.32 3.78
N LEU A 235 12.05 18.62 3.09
CA LEU A 235 11.71 18.87 1.70
C LEU A 235 10.94 20.19 1.50
N GLY A 236 10.34 20.74 2.56
CA GLY A 236 9.41 21.88 2.47
C GLY A 236 8.13 21.53 1.69
N PHE A 237 7.72 20.28 1.73
CA PHE A 237 6.60 19.73 0.95
C PHE A 237 5.24 20.01 1.61
N SER A 238 4.21 20.21 0.78
CA SER A 238 2.83 20.24 1.21
C SER A 238 1.92 19.75 0.09
N ASP A 239 0.97 18.89 0.42
CA ASP A 239 -0.05 18.42 -0.53
C ASP A 239 -1.03 19.54 -0.89
N TRP A 240 -1.43 20.33 0.10
CA TRP A 240 -2.25 21.52 -0.10
C TRP A 240 -2.01 22.58 0.99
N GLU A 241 -2.51 23.78 0.73
CA GLU A 241 -2.66 24.80 1.76
C GLU A 241 -4.11 24.82 2.22
N HIS A 242 -4.34 24.65 3.53
CA HIS A 242 -5.69 24.69 4.09
C HIS A 242 -6.27 26.12 3.98
N PRO A 243 -7.41 26.32 3.30
CA PRO A 243 -7.85 27.66 2.89
C PRO A 243 -8.25 28.56 4.05
N ASP A 244 -8.73 27.99 5.16
CA ASP A 244 -9.21 28.80 6.28
C ASP A 244 -8.08 29.21 7.24
N THR A 245 -7.05 28.39 7.39
CA THR A 245 -5.97 28.59 8.36
C THR A 245 -4.67 29.02 7.70
N GLY A 246 -4.48 28.77 6.40
CA GLY A 246 -3.22 29.00 5.69
C GLY A 246 -2.13 27.98 6.01
N ALA A 247 -2.46 26.93 6.78
CA ALA A 247 -1.51 25.88 7.14
C ALA A 247 -1.12 25.07 5.89
N LYS A 248 0.17 24.74 5.77
CA LYS A 248 0.70 23.86 4.72
C LYS A 248 0.48 22.43 5.18
N MET A 249 -0.45 21.70 4.58
CA MET A 249 -0.88 20.40 5.06
C MET A 249 -0.17 19.24 4.38
N LEU A 250 -0.23 18.08 5.05
CA LEU A 250 0.14 16.77 4.51
C LEU A 250 -1.12 15.90 4.52
N LYS A 251 -1.24 15.00 3.54
CA LYS A 251 -2.26 13.96 3.53
C LYS A 251 -1.55 12.61 3.63
N ALA A 252 -1.83 11.86 4.69
CA ALA A 252 -1.41 10.46 4.74
C ALA A 252 -2.35 9.58 3.87
N GLN A 253 -1.84 8.48 3.30
CA GLN A 253 -2.64 7.44 2.66
C GLN A 253 -2.21 6.05 3.13
N HIS A 254 -3.20 5.25 3.53
CA HIS A 254 -3.14 3.80 3.80
C HIS A 254 -1.74 3.25 4.13
N PRO A 255 -1.15 3.64 5.28
CA PRO A 255 0.21 3.26 5.66
C PRO A 255 0.24 1.89 6.35
N GLU A 256 -0.41 0.87 5.79
CA GLU A 256 -0.46 -0.46 6.42
C GLU A 256 0.94 -1.06 6.55
N PHE A 257 1.74 -1.00 5.48
CA PHE A 257 3.08 -1.59 5.48
C PHE A 257 3.98 -0.92 6.51
N GLU A 258 3.92 0.40 6.62
CA GLU A 258 4.73 1.17 7.56
C GLU A 258 4.26 1.01 9.00
N THR A 259 2.96 0.84 9.21
CA THR A 259 2.39 0.52 10.53
C THR A 259 2.88 -0.85 11.03
N ILE A 260 3.05 -1.82 10.12
CA ILE A 260 3.52 -3.17 10.44
C ILE A 260 5.05 -3.25 10.54
N TYR A 261 5.80 -2.67 9.61
CA TYR A 261 7.25 -2.87 9.48
C TYR A 261 8.09 -1.65 9.89
N GLY A 262 7.48 -0.49 10.11
CA GLY A 262 8.20 0.74 10.39
C GLY A 262 8.83 0.81 11.76
N GLY A 263 10.02 1.41 11.83
CA GLY A 263 10.78 1.54 13.07
C GLY A 263 11.10 0.18 13.70
N THR A 264 10.59 -0.07 14.91
CA THR A 264 10.79 -1.37 15.58
C THR A 264 9.90 -2.48 15.03
N GLY A 265 8.96 -2.17 14.14
CA GLY A 265 7.94 -3.08 13.63
C GLY A 265 6.85 -3.42 14.66
N SER A 266 5.79 -4.06 14.18
CA SER A 266 4.71 -4.61 14.98
C SER A 266 5.12 -5.93 15.62
N ARG A 267 4.31 -6.39 16.59
CA ARG A 267 4.51 -7.72 17.19
C ARG A 267 4.33 -8.86 16.19
N MET A 268 3.53 -8.66 15.14
CA MET A 268 3.30 -9.67 14.11
C MET A 268 4.53 -9.81 13.22
N ALA A 269 5.06 -8.69 12.73
CA ALA A 269 6.32 -8.67 11.98
C ALA A 269 7.48 -9.24 12.79
N ALA A 270 7.60 -8.87 14.07
CA ALA A 270 8.64 -9.39 14.97
C ALA A 270 8.55 -10.91 15.21
N GLN A 271 7.38 -11.51 15.03
CA GLN A 271 7.17 -12.96 15.11
C GLN A 271 7.34 -13.67 13.75
N GLY A 272 7.63 -12.91 12.68
CA GLY A 272 7.84 -13.44 11.34
C GLY A 272 6.56 -13.64 10.52
N TYR A 273 5.41 -13.15 10.99
CA TYR A 273 4.19 -13.16 10.20
C TYR A 273 4.23 -12.05 9.13
N SER A 274 3.76 -12.40 7.94
CA SER A 274 3.53 -11.51 6.81
C SER A 274 2.05 -11.17 6.64
N CYS A 275 1.74 -10.25 5.72
CA CYS A 275 0.37 -9.93 5.33
C CYS A 275 -0.39 -11.18 4.84
N ALA A 276 0.26 -11.98 3.99
CA ALA A 276 -0.34 -13.18 3.41
C ALA A 276 -0.72 -14.23 4.47
N ASP A 277 0.05 -14.36 5.56
CA ASP A 277 -0.24 -15.33 6.62
C ASP A 277 -1.60 -15.12 7.30
N CYS A 278 -2.11 -13.88 7.28
CA CYS A 278 -3.37 -13.49 7.89
C CYS A 278 -4.49 -13.25 6.87
N HIS A 279 -4.18 -12.68 5.71
CA HIS A 279 -5.20 -12.26 4.74
C HIS A 279 -5.40 -13.25 3.58
N MET A 280 -4.50 -14.22 3.40
CA MET A 280 -4.59 -15.25 2.36
C MET A 280 -4.65 -16.63 3.02
N ALA A 281 -5.87 -17.15 3.17
CA ALA A 281 -6.09 -18.39 3.89
C ALA A 281 -5.53 -19.61 3.15
N PRO A 282 -4.93 -20.59 3.86
CA PRO A 282 -4.67 -21.90 3.25
C PRO A 282 -6.00 -22.57 2.92
N ALA A 283 -6.05 -23.28 1.80
CA ALA A 283 -7.23 -23.97 1.32
C ALA A 283 -6.88 -25.33 0.72
N VAL A 284 -7.89 -26.18 0.58
CA VAL A 284 -7.77 -27.52 0.01
C VAL A 284 -8.88 -27.70 -1.02
N ASP A 285 -8.55 -28.19 -2.21
CA ASP A 285 -9.52 -28.46 -3.26
C ASP A 285 -10.26 -29.80 -3.08
N ASP A 286 -11.23 -30.09 -3.95
CA ASP A 286 -12.03 -31.34 -3.90
C ASP A 286 -11.18 -32.61 -4.11
N GLU A 287 -9.97 -32.48 -4.63
CA GLU A 287 -9.03 -33.56 -4.92
C GLU A 287 -8.02 -33.76 -3.78
N GLY A 288 -8.04 -32.87 -2.77
CA GLY A 288 -7.17 -32.89 -1.61
C GLY A 288 -5.84 -32.17 -1.79
N ASN A 289 -5.68 -31.37 -2.85
CA ASN A 289 -4.47 -30.57 -3.06
C ASN A 289 -4.55 -29.27 -2.25
N GLU A 290 -3.47 -28.92 -1.56
CA GLU A 290 -3.33 -27.66 -0.83
C GLU A 290 -3.00 -26.51 -1.79
N TYR A 291 -3.61 -25.35 -1.57
CA TYR A 291 -3.32 -24.11 -2.29
C TYR A 291 -3.50 -22.89 -1.36
N VAL A 292 -3.07 -21.72 -1.82
CA VAL A 292 -3.28 -20.46 -1.10
C VAL A 292 -4.47 -19.74 -1.70
N SER A 293 -5.52 -19.53 -0.90
CA SER A 293 -6.68 -18.75 -1.32
C SER A 293 -6.25 -17.32 -1.65
N HIS A 294 -6.67 -16.85 -2.82
CA HIS A 294 -6.50 -15.47 -3.26
C HIS A 294 -7.75 -14.61 -2.94
N GLN A 295 -8.69 -15.16 -2.16
CA GLN A 295 -9.71 -14.35 -1.51
C GLN A 295 -9.06 -13.63 -0.33
N LEU A 296 -8.94 -12.31 -0.42
CA LEU A 296 -8.42 -11.47 0.64
C LEU A 296 -9.52 -11.28 1.68
N VAL A 297 -9.29 -11.81 2.87
CA VAL A 297 -10.31 -11.88 3.93
C VAL A 297 -9.98 -10.93 5.08
N LYS A 298 -11.02 -10.57 5.84
CA LYS A 298 -10.86 -10.11 7.21
C LYS A 298 -10.39 -11.32 8.05
N PRO A 299 -9.19 -11.31 8.65
CA PRO A 299 -8.62 -12.49 9.30
C PRO A 299 -9.51 -13.09 10.39
N THR A 300 -10.23 -12.25 11.13
CA THR A 300 -11.13 -12.66 12.22
C THR A 300 -12.39 -13.38 11.75
N GLU A 301 -12.70 -13.34 10.45
CA GLU A 301 -13.86 -13.98 9.83
C GLU A 301 -13.48 -15.28 9.10
N SER A 302 -12.20 -15.66 9.11
CA SER A 302 -11.71 -16.88 8.49
C SER A 302 -11.34 -17.93 9.53
N ASP A 303 -12.13 -19.01 9.59
CA ASP A 303 -11.85 -20.15 10.49
C ASP A 303 -10.44 -20.72 10.25
N ALA A 304 -10.04 -20.88 8.98
CA ALA A 304 -8.71 -21.40 8.60
C ALA A 304 -7.55 -20.54 9.11
N ILE A 305 -7.74 -19.22 9.22
CA ILE A 305 -6.74 -18.32 9.82
C ILE A 305 -6.82 -18.40 11.34
N MET A 306 -8.02 -18.32 11.91
CA MET A 306 -8.22 -18.29 13.36
C MET A 306 -7.73 -19.56 14.05
N GLU A 307 -7.88 -20.73 13.41
CA GLU A 307 -7.35 -22.01 13.90
C GLU A 307 -5.82 -21.99 14.11
N LYS A 308 -5.06 -21.21 13.32
CA LYS A 308 -3.60 -21.04 13.51
C LYS A 308 -3.27 -20.25 14.78
N CYS A 309 -4.15 -19.34 15.19
CA CYS A 309 -3.93 -18.40 16.28
C CYS A 309 -4.48 -18.90 17.63
N GLN A 310 -5.53 -19.71 17.60
CA GLN A 310 -6.19 -20.30 18.78
C GLN A 310 -5.25 -21.01 19.78
N PRO A 311 -4.14 -21.67 19.38
CA PRO A 311 -3.22 -22.27 20.34
C PRO A 311 -2.58 -21.27 21.32
N CYS A 312 -2.45 -19.99 20.92
CA CYS A 312 -1.84 -18.95 21.73
C CYS A 312 -2.84 -17.87 22.20
N HIS A 313 -3.94 -17.69 21.49
CA HIS A 313 -4.95 -16.66 21.76
C HIS A 313 -6.30 -17.29 22.11
N ALA A 314 -6.78 -17.03 23.33
CA ALA A 314 -8.07 -17.55 23.78
C ALA A 314 -9.27 -16.90 23.06
N ASP A 315 -9.18 -15.61 22.74
CA ASP A 315 -10.19 -14.83 22.03
C ASP A 315 -9.53 -13.71 21.22
N LEU A 316 -8.90 -14.06 20.10
CA LEU A 316 -8.25 -13.07 19.24
C LEU A 316 -9.26 -12.12 18.60
N ALA A 317 -10.44 -12.62 18.20
CA ALA A 317 -11.46 -11.78 17.55
C ALA A 317 -11.98 -10.70 18.51
N GLY A 318 -12.27 -11.06 19.76
CA GLY A 318 -12.65 -10.09 20.79
C GLY A 318 -11.53 -9.11 21.13
N GLN A 319 -10.27 -9.56 21.13
CA GLN A 319 -9.12 -8.69 21.35
C GLN A 319 -8.93 -7.68 20.20
N VAL A 320 -9.06 -8.12 18.95
CA VAL A 320 -9.01 -7.23 17.77
C VAL A 320 -10.15 -6.23 17.83
N ALA A 321 -11.38 -6.68 18.03
CA ALA A 321 -12.54 -5.78 18.14
C ALA A 321 -12.37 -4.73 19.24
N GLN A 322 -11.81 -5.11 20.40
CA GLN A 322 -11.50 -4.16 21.46
C GLN A 322 -10.51 -3.08 21.01
N TRP A 323 -9.44 -3.45 20.32
CA TRP A 323 -8.48 -2.46 19.81
C TRP A 323 -9.11 -1.52 18.79
N GLN A 324 -9.90 -2.06 17.87
CA GLN A 324 -10.61 -1.27 16.87
C GLN A 324 -11.58 -0.29 17.53
N ASP A 325 -12.42 -0.75 18.45
CA ASP A 325 -13.35 0.11 19.20
C ASP A 325 -12.60 1.23 19.96
N GLU A 326 -11.49 0.91 20.63
CA GLU A 326 -10.69 1.88 21.38
C GLU A 326 -10.02 2.92 20.47
N ILE A 327 -9.44 2.50 19.34
CA ILE A 327 -8.76 3.40 18.40
C ILE A 327 -9.76 4.27 17.65
N THR A 328 -10.80 3.69 17.07
CA THR A 328 -11.85 4.43 16.34
C THR A 328 -12.52 5.47 17.23
N ALA A 329 -12.84 5.12 18.49
CA ALA A 329 -13.40 6.09 19.43
C ALA A 329 -12.47 7.29 19.70
N ARG A 330 -11.15 7.04 19.79
CA ARG A 330 -10.16 8.11 19.93
C ARG A 330 -10.02 8.93 18.65
N GLU A 331 -10.04 8.30 17.48
CA GLU A 331 -9.98 8.97 16.19
C GLU A 331 -11.13 9.96 16.03
N HIS A 332 -12.37 9.56 16.33
CA HIS A 332 -13.52 10.48 16.33
C HIS A 332 -13.30 11.67 17.26
N ALA A 333 -12.96 11.42 18.53
CA ALA A 333 -12.76 12.48 19.51
C ALA A 333 -11.65 13.46 19.10
N ILE A 334 -10.53 12.96 18.56
CA ILE A 334 -9.42 13.81 18.10
C ILE A 334 -9.80 14.55 16.82
N SER A 335 -10.58 13.96 15.92
CA SER A 335 -11.03 14.64 14.69
C SER A 335 -11.93 15.83 14.99
N ASP A 336 -12.84 15.71 15.97
CA ASP A 336 -13.67 16.81 16.47
C ASP A 336 -12.80 17.93 17.08
N GLU A 337 -11.74 17.55 17.81
CA GLU A 337 -10.80 18.51 18.39
C GLU A 337 -9.92 19.20 17.33
N ILE A 338 -9.52 18.50 16.27
CA ILE A 338 -8.81 19.11 15.13
C ILE A 338 -9.74 20.09 14.41
N GLU A 339 -10.99 19.73 14.13
CA GLU A 339 -11.99 20.65 13.55
C GLU A 339 -12.16 21.90 14.43
N ARG A 340 -12.35 21.72 15.74
CA ARG A 340 -12.43 22.83 16.69
C ARG A 340 -11.17 23.71 16.66
N TYR A 341 -10.00 23.10 16.55
CA TYR A 341 -8.74 23.82 16.45
C TYR A 341 -8.63 24.63 15.16
N ILE A 342 -9.05 24.06 14.03
CA ILE A 342 -9.10 24.73 12.72
C ILE A 342 -9.99 25.97 12.79
N ASP A 343 -11.20 25.84 13.36
CA ASP A 343 -12.15 26.94 13.48
C ASP A 343 -11.62 28.07 14.38
N GLU A 344 -11.06 27.73 15.54
CA GLU A 344 -10.46 28.70 16.46
C GLU A 344 -9.25 29.41 15.83
N LEU A 345 -8.37 28.67 15.14
CA LEU A 345 -7.23 29.24 14.43
C LEU A 345 -7.71 30.17 13.31
N ALA A 346 -8.68 29.76 12.50
CA ALA A 346 -9.24 30.56 11.42
C ALA A 346 -9.86 31.88 11.95
N ALA A 347 -10.53 31.84 13.10
CA ALA A 347 -11.13 33.01 13.73
C ALA A 347 -10.11 33.99 14.33
N LYS A 348 -8.96 33.48 14.80
CA LYS A 348 -7.96 34.27 15.54
C LYS A 348 -6.73 34.65 14.75
N LYS A 349 -6.47 34.03 13.60
CA LYS A 349 -5.21 34.16 12.84
C LYS A 349 -4.74 35.61 12.60
N ASP A 350 -5.67 36.52 12.32
CA ASP A 350 -5.34 37.93 12.03
C ASP A 350 -4.96 38.75 13.29
N SER A 351 -5.20 38.19 14.48
CA SER A 351 -4.89 38.80 15.78
C SER A 351 -3.63 38.24 16.44
N LEU A 352 -3.12 37.10 15.95
CA LEU A 352 -1.93 36.45 16.47
C LEU A 352 -0.66 37.20 16.06
N SER A 353 0.40 37.05 16.85
CA SER A 353 1.73 37.45 16.40
C SER A 353 2.17 36.56 15.22
N ALA A 354 3.14 37.01 14.43
CA ALA A 354 3.64 36.22 13.30
C ALA A 354 4.21 34.86 13.76
N ASP A 355 4.90 34.84 14.90
CA ASP A 355 5.49 33.62 15.47
C ASP A 355 4.41 32.66 16.00
N ASP A 356 3.39 33.19 16.69
CA ASP A 356 2.27 32.39 17.20
C ASP A 356 1.41 31.82 16.06
N LEU A 357 1.14 32.61 15.02
CA LEU A 357 0.42 32.15 13.84
C LEU A 357 1.20 31.04 13.12
N ALA A 358 2.50 31.22 12.92
CA ALA A 358 3.35 30.21 12.28
C ALA A 358 3.36 28.90 13.08
N ARG A 359 3.49 28.97 14.42
CA ARG A 359 3.45 27.77 15.26
C ARG A 359 2.06 27.13 15.26
N ALA A 360 0.98 27.91 15.32
CA ALA A 360 -0.38 27.36 15.27
C ALA A 360 -0.69 26.66 13.93
N GLN A 361 -0.25 27.22 12.81
CA GLN A 361 -0.34 26.58 11.50
C GLN A 361 0.49 25.29 11.44
N GLN A 362 1.68 25.27 12.03
CA GLN A 362 2.51 24.07 12.13
C GLN A 362 1.83 23.00 13.01
N ILE A 363 1.24 23.37 14.14
CA ILE A 363 0.49 22.45 15.00
C ILE A 363 -0.69 21.84 14.24
N HIS A 364 -1.44 22.63 13.47
CA HIS A 364 -2.51 22.11 12.63
C HIS A 364 -1.98 21.03 11.67
N ARG A 365 -0.89 21.31 10.94
CA ARG A 365 -0.23 20.35 10.05
C ARG A 365 0.18 19.07 10.79
N GLU A 366 0.89 19.20 11.90
CA GLU A 366 1.49 18.08 12.64
C GLU A 366 0.44 17.22 13.35
N ALA A 367 -0.52 17.85 14.03
CA ALA A 367 -1.57 17.14 14.75
C ALA A 367 -2.45 16.34 13.78
N GLN A 368 -2.85 16.97 12.68
CA GLN A 368 -3.60 16.29 11.63
C GLN A 368 -2.76 15.19 10.98
N TRP A 369 -1.47 15.40 10.71
CA TRP A 369 -0.61 14.35 10.16
C TRP A 369 -0.59 13.08 11.02
N TYR A 370 -0.36 13.22 12.33
CA TYR A 370 -0.32 12.06 13.22
C TYR A 370 -1.67 11.35 13.36
N TRP A 371 -2.76 12.11 13.34
CA TRP A 371 -4.11 11.55 13.34
C TRP A 371 -4.43 10.84 12.02
N ASP A 372 -4.16 11.51 10.89
CA ASP A 372 -4.45 11.03 9.54
C ASP A 372 -3.70 9.73 9.26
N TYR A 373 -2.43 9.64 9.71
CA TYR A 373 -1.61 8.44 9.60
C TYR A 373 -2.24 7.20 10.26
N VAL A 374 -3.06 7.37 11.30
CA VAL A 374 -3.75 6.24 11.96
C VAL A 374 -5.08 5.99 11.26
N MET A 375 -5.89 7.03 11.05
CA MET A 375 -7.26 6.91 10.53
C MET A 375 -7.32 6.36 9.10
N VAL A 376 -6.33 6.66 8.26
CA VAL A 376 -6.29 6.14 6.89
C VAL A 376 -5.74 4.72 6.78
N GLU A 377 -5.22 4.16 7.87
CA GLU A 377 -4.75 2.79 7.95
C GLU A 377 -5.92 1.85 8.28
N ASN A 378 -6.16 0.87 7.42
CA ASN A 378 -7.45 0.17 7.36
C ASN A 378 -7.66 -0.87 8.47
N SER A 379 -6.70 -1.08 9.38
CA SER A 379 -6.82 -2.09 10.44
C SER A 379 -7.51 -1.56 11.70
N GLU A 380 -7.74 -0.24 11.77
CA GLU A 380 -8.27 0.43 12.97
C GLU A 380 -7.37 0.11 14.18
N GLY A 381 -6.05 0.13 13.95
CA GLY A 381 -5.03 -0.16 14.94
C GLY A 381 -4.77 -1.65 15.23
N ALA A 382 -5.48 -2.60 14.61
CA ALA A 382 -5.24 -4.03 14.82
C ALA A 382 -3.83 -4.48 14.40
N HIS A 383 -3.23 -3.84 13.38
CA HIS A 383 -1.88 -4.16 12.92
C HIS A 383 -0.80 -3.75 13.92
N ASN A 384 -0.98 -2.62 14.61
CA ASN A 384 -0.02 -2.13 15.60
C ASN A 384 -0.68 -1.16 16.60
N PRO A 385 -1.41 -1.67 17.60
CA PRO A 385 -2.21 -0.80 18.48
C PRO A 385 -1.34 0.12 19.34
N SER A 386 -0.09 -0.29 19.63
CA SER A 386 0.86 0.56 20.35
C SER A 386 1.33 1.75 19.52
N ALA A 387 1.62 1.56 18.23
CA ALA A 387 2.01 2.65 17.34
C ALA A 387 0.83 3.59 17.05
N ALA A 388 -0.37 3.05 16.82
CA ALA A 388 -1.60 3.82 16.64
C ALA A 388 -1.82 4.78 17.82
N ASN A 389 -1.89 4.23 19.05
CA ASN A 389 -2.03 5.05 20.26
C ASN A 389 -0.90 6.08 20.40
N ALA A 390 0.36 5.71 20.13
CA ALA A 390 1.49 6.63 20.24
C ALA A 390 1.46 7.78 19.22
N ASN A 391 0.78 7.64 18.08
CA ASN A 391 0.56 8.73 17.13
C ASN A 391 -0.61 9.61 17.57
N LEU A 392 -1.72 9.02 18.01
CA LEU A 392 -2.86 9.77 18.55
C LEU A 392 -2.46 10.61 19.79
N ASP A 393 -1.61 10.08 20.67
CA ASP A 393 -1.05 10.82 21.81
C ASP A 393 -0.26 12.07 21.37
N LYS A 394 0.47 12.00 20.25
CA LYS A 394 1.19 13.17 19.71
C LYS A 394 0.22 14.21 19.17
N ALA A 395 -0.84 13.78 18.47
CA ALA A 395 -1.87 14.67 17.97
C ALA A 395 -2.53 15.45 19.12
N GLU A 396 -2.95 14.75 20.19
CA GLU A 396 -3.54 15.36 21.38
C GLU A 396 -2.60 16.37 22.07
N GLN A 397 -1.32 16.02 22.25
CA GLN A 397 -0.32 16.91 22.85
C GLN A 397 -0.11 18.19 22.04
N LEU A 398 -0.07 18.07 20.71
CA LEU A 398 0.05 19.21 19.80
C LEU A 398 -1.20 20.10 19.86
N LEU A 399 -2.40 19.51 19.91
CA LEU A 399 -3.64 20.27 20.07
C LEU A 399 -3.70 20.99 21.41
N GLU A 400 -3.23 20.37 22.50
CA GLU A 400 -3.15 21.02 23.81
C GLU A 400 -2.22 22.25 23.79
N GLU A 401 -1.07 22.14 23.12
CA GLU A 401 -0.19 23.29 22.85
C GLU A 401 -0.90 24.36 22.01
N GLY A 402 -1.57 23.92 20.94
CA GLY A 402 -2.28 24.78 20.01
C GLY A 402 -3.35 25.62 20.69
N PHE A 403 -4.23 24.99 21.46
CA PHE A 403 -5.30 25.71 22.16
C PHE A 403 -4.77 26.72 23.16
N LYS A 404 -3.62 26.46 23.81
CA LYS A 404 -2.95 27.45 24.67
C LYS A 404 -2.47 28.67 23.89
N ILE A 405 -1.91 28.49 22.69
CA ILE A 405 -1.51 29.59 21.80
C ILE A 405 -2.74 30.41 21.40
N LEU A 406 -3.86 29.74 21.11
CA LEU A 406 -5.11 30.39 20.74
C LEU A 406 -5.88 30.99 21.93
N GLY A 407 -5.48 30.69 23.18
CA GLY A 407 -6.21 31.09 24.39
C GLY A 407 -7.63 30.55 24.45
N ALA A 408 -7.84 29.29 24.03
CA ALA A 408 -9.12 28.59 23.96
C ALA A 408 -9.21 27.42 24.94
#